data_AF-D1GIV7-F1
#
_entry.id   AF-D1GIV7-F1
#
_cell.length_a   1.000
_cell.length_b   1.000
_cell.length_c   1.000
_cell.angle_alpha   90.00
_cell.angle_beta   90.00
_cell.angle_gamma   90.00
#
_symmetry.space_group_name_H-M   'P 1'
#
loop_
_entity.id
_entity.type
_entity.pdbx_description
1 polymer ?
#
loop_
_entity_poly.entity_id
_entity_poly.type
_entity_poly.pdbx_seq_one_letter_code
_entity_poly.pdbx_strand_id
1 'polypeptide(L)'
;GIEKAVAAVTEELKSAAKEIETKEEIAATASISAGDATIGAIIAEAIDKVGKEGVVTVEESNTFGTELELTEGMRFDKGYLSQYFVTDPERQEAVFEDAYILIVNSKISNI
;
A
#
# COMPACT_ATOMS: atom_id res chain seq x y z
N GLY A 1 20.66 5.90 28.20
CA GLY A 1 19.90 4.82 28.86
C GLY A 1 18.74 4.38 27.98
N ILE A 2 17.79 5.28 27.76
CA ILE A 2 16.55 5.03 26.98
C ILE A 2 16.85 4.63 25.52
N GLU A 3 17.74 5.33 24.82
CA GLU A 3 18.11 4.97 23.43
C GLU A 3 18.68 3.55 23.30
N LYS A 4 19.51 3.13 24.26
CA LYS A 4 20.07 1.76 24.29
C LYS A 4 18.99 0.72 24.57
N ALA A 5 18.01 1.05 25.42
CA ALA A 5 16.88 0.17 25.69
C ALA A 5 15.97 0.04 24.46
N VAL A 6 15.67 1.15 23.76
CA VAL A 6 14.89 1.12 22.51
C VAL A 6 15.59 0.31 21.43
N ALA A 7 16.91 0.47 21.28
CA ALA A 7 17.68 -0.31 20.32
C ALA A 7 17.62 -1.81 20.63
N ALA A 8 17.87 -2.20 21.88
CA ALA A 8 17.83 -3.61 22.30
C ALA A 8 16.44 -4.24 22.13
N VAL A 9 15.37 -3.51 22.49
CA VAL A 9 13.99 -4.00 22.30
C VAL A 9 13.65 -4.12 20.82
N THR A 10 14.09 -3.17 19.98
CA THR A 10 13.83 -3.22 18.54
C THR A 10 14.54 -4.41 17.90
N GLU A 11 15.75 -4.73 18.33
CA GLU A 11 16.50 -5.89 17.86
C GLU A 11 15.81 -7.20 18.24
N GLU A 12 15.36 -7.33 19.49
CA GLU A 12 14.64 -8.51 19.97
C GLU A 12 13.28 -8.69 19.27
N LEU A 13 12.56 -7.61 19.01
CA LEU A 13 11.31 -7.69 18.25
C LEU A 13 11.52 -8.15 16.81
N LYS A 14 12.65 -7.75 16.19
CA LYS A 14 13.02 -8.20 14.84
C LYS A 14 13.44 -9.67 14.84
N SER A 15 14.18 -10.13 15.85
CA SER A 15 14.60 -11.54 15.94
C SER A 15 13.43 -12.48 16.23
N ALA A 16 12.44 -12.01 16.97
CA ALA A 16 11.21 -12.75 17.26
C ALA A 16 10.16 -12.67 16.13
N ALA A 17 10.36 -11.82 15.13
CA ALA A 17 9.42 -11.68 14.02
C ALA A 17 9.37 -12.98 13.21
N LYS A 18 8.15 -13.48 12.97
CA LYS A 18 7.91 -14.63 12.11
C LYS A 18 7.56 -14.14 10.71
N GLU A 19 8.41 -14.44 9.74
CA GLU A 19 8.05 -14.25 8.33
C GLU A 19 6.92 -15.20 7.95
N ILE A 20 5.91 -14.65 7.27
CA ILE A 20 4.82 -15.42 6.67
C ILE A 20 5.06 -15.46 5.16
N GLU A 21 5.06 -16.66 4.60
CA GLU A 21 5.34 -16.86 3.17
C GLU A 21 4.22 -17.59 2.45
N THR A 22 3.33 -18.23 3.21
CA THR A 22 2.25 -19.02 2.65
C THR A 22 0.98 -18.19 2.51
N LYS A 23 0.24 -18.47 1.43
CA LYS A 23 -1.06 -17.82 1.17
C LYS A 23 -2.03 -18.04 2.32
N GLU A 24 -1.98 -19.21 2.96
CA GLU A 24 -2.79 -19.57 4.11
C GLU A 24 -2.49 -18.71 5.35
N GLU A 25 -1.22 -18.44 5.64
CA GLU A 25 -0.83 -17.56 6.75
C GLU A 25 -1.23 -16.11 6.51
N ILE A 26 -1.11 -15.65 5.26
CA ILE A 26 -1.58 -14.31 4.84
C ILE A 26 -3.10 -14.22 4.99
N ALA A 27 -3.85 -15.21 4.50
CA ALA A 27 -5.30 -15.26 4.59
C ALA A 27 -5.78 -15.28 6.04
N ALA A 28 -5.14 -16.08 6.90
CA ALA A 28 -5.49 -16.14 8.32
C ALA A 28 -5.25 -14.80 9.02
N THR A 29 -4.10 -14.16 8.77
CA THR A 29 -3.76 -12.87 9.36
C THR A 29 -4.69 -11.76 8.88
N ALA A 30 -4.97 -11.71 7.58
CA ALA A 30 -5.90 -10.76 6.98
C ALA A 30 -7.34 -10.98 7.49
N SER A 31 -7.79 -12.22 7.62
CA SER A 31 -9.13 -12.56 8.15
C SER A 31 -9.29 -12.13 9.61
N ILE A 32 -8.26 -12.33 10.43
CA ILE A 32 -8.27 -11.90 11.85
C ILE A 32 -8.30 -10.36 11.93
N SER A 33 -7.53 -9.68 11.09
CA SER A 33 -7.48 -8.21 11.04
C SER A 33 -8.81 -7.59 10.56
N ALA A 34 -9.41 -8.17 9.52
CA ALA A 34 -10.67 -7.70 8.94
C ALA A 34 -11.92 -8.19 9.71
N GLY A 35 -11.79 -9.22 10.54
CA GLY A 35 -12.92 -9.87 11.22
C GLY A 35 -13.81 -10.71 10.29
N ASP A 36 -13.39 -10.93 9.04
CA ASP A 36 -14.15 -11.61 7.99
C ASP A 36 -13.24 -12.55 7.17
N ALA A 37 -13.60 -13.83 7.13
CA ALA A 37 -12.84 -14.86 6.43
C ALA A 37 -12.91 -14.74 4.90
N THR A 38 -14.01 -14.22 4.36
CA THR A 38 -14.17 -13.99 2.93
C THR A 38 -13.30 -12.82 2.48
N ILE A 39 -13.25 -11.72 3.24
CA ILE A 39 -12.37 -10.58 2.95
C ILE A 39 -10.90 -11.00 3.03
N GLY A 40 -10.52 -11.76 4.07
CA GLY A 40 -9.14 -12.24 4.20
C GLY A 40 -8.69 -13.16 3.06
N ALA A 41 -9.59 -13.99 2.52
CA ALA A 41 -9.31 -14.82 1.35
C ALA A 41 -9.08 -13.98 0.09
N ILE A 42 -9.88 -12.94 -0.14
CA ILE A 42 -9.73 -12.02 -1.28
C ILE A 42 -8.40 -11.27 -1.20
N ILE A 43 -8.03 -10.76 -0.01
CA ILE A 43 -6.75 -10.07 0.20
C ILE A 43 -5.57 -11.01 -0.07
N ALA A 44 -5.64 -12.26 0.41
CA ALA A 44 -4.59 -13.24 0.15
C ALA A 44 -4.48 -13.60 -1.33
N GLU A 45 -5.59 -13.69 -2.06
CA GLU A 45 -5.57 -13.87 -3.51
C GLU A 45 -4.97 -12.66 -4.24
N ALA A 46 -5.27 -11.44 -3.78
CA ALA A 46 -4.69 -10.23 -4.35
C ALA A 46 -3.18 -10.17 -4.19
N ILE A 47 -2.67 -10.41 -2.98
CA ILE A 47 -1.23 -10.40 -2.69
C ILE A 47 -0.49 -11.48 -3.48
N ASP A 48 -1.10 -12.67 -3.64
CA ASP A 48 -0.55 -13.78 -4.41
C ASP A 48 -0.43 -13.45 -5.91
N LYS A 49 -1.42 -12.75 -6.49
CA LYS A 49 -1.38 -12.31 -7.91
C LYS A 49 -0.43 -11.13 -8.15
N VAL A 50 -0.35 -10.21 -7.20
CA VAL A 50 0.42 -8.96 -7.31
C VAL A 50 1.91 -9.18 -6.98
N GLY A 51 2.23 -10.18 -6.16
CA GLY A 51 3.59 -10.50 -5.73
C GLY A 51 4.08 -9.64 -4.55
N LYS A 52 5.22 -10.01 -3.95
CA LYS A 52 5.74 -9.41 -2.71
C LYS A 52 5.98 -7.89 -2.78
N GLU A 53 6.21 -7.32 -3.97
CA GLU A 53 6.53 -5.89 -4.15
C GLU A 53 5.40 -5.07 -4.79
N GLY A 54 4.30 -5.70 -5.20
CA GLY A 54 3.25 -4.94 -5.86
C GLY A 54 2.32 -4.25 -4.86
N VAL A 55 1.64 -3.21 -5.36
CA VAL A 55 0.80 -2.33 -4.54
C VAL A 55 -0.65 -2.74 -4.70
N VAL A 56 -1.36 -2.91 -3.59
CA VAL A 56 -2.81 -3.14 -3.57
C VAL A 56 -3.50 -1.82 -3.26
N THR A 57 -4.37 -1.37 -4.16
CA THR A 57 -5.21 -0.18 -3.97
C THR A 57 -6.65 -0.63 -3.74
N VAL A 58 -7.37 0.07 -2.88
CA VAL A 58 -8.80 -0.19 -2.63
C VAL A 58 -9.59 1.00 -3.14
N GLU A 59 -10.56 0.74 -4.00
CA GLU A 59 -11.48 1.74 -4.52
C GLU A 59 -12.92 1.42 -4.11
N GLU A 60 -13.68 2.45 -3.75
CA GLU A 60 -15.10 2.31 -3.45
C GLU A 60 -15.89 2.30 -4.76
N SER A 61 -16.67 1.25 -4.99
CA SER A 61 -17.53 1.11 -6.15
C SER A 61 -18.99 0.96 -5.74
N ASN A 62 -19.89 1.54 -6.52
CA ASN A 62 -21.34 1.42 -6.32
C ASN A 62 -21.90 0.07 -6.79
N THR A 63 -21.06 -0.80 -7.35
CA THR A 63 -21.45 -2.14 -7.83
C THR A 63 -21.56 -3.12 -6.67
N PHE A 64 -22.50 -4.06 -6.78
CA PHE A 64 -22.71 -5.07 -5.74
C PHE A 64 -21.62 -6.16 -5.82
N GLY A 65 -20.81 -6.28 -4.77
CA GLY A 65 -19.77 -7.31 -4.65
C GLY A 65 -18.36 -6.73 -4.52
N THR A 66 -17.38 -7.61 -4.29
CA THR A 66 -15.96 -7.26 -4.27
C THR A 66 -15.32 -7.84 -5.51
N GLU A 67 -14.80 -6.98 -6.38
CA GLU A 67 -14.08 -7.39 -7.59
C GLU A 67 -12.58 -7.16 -7.40
N LEU A 68 -11.79 -8.03 -8.03
CA LEU A 68 -10.34 -7.92 -8.05
C LEU A 68 -9.89 -7.65 -9.48
N GLU A 69 -9.34 -6.47 -9.70
CA GLU A 69 -8.76 -6.06 -10.97
C GLU A 69 -7.25 -5.91 -10.83
N LEU A 70 -6.50 -6.48 -11.79
CA LEU A 70 -5.05 -6.32 -11.86
C LEU A 70 -4.74 -5.28 -12.95
N THR A 71 -4.24 -4.13 -12.53
CA THR A 71 -3.87 -3.05 -13.44
C THR A 71 -2.36 -2.95 -13.54
N GLU A 72 -1.83 -2.88 -14.77
CA GLU A 72 -0.43 -2.58 -14.99
C GLU A 72 -0.18 -1.09 -14.71
N GLY A 73 0.60 -0.80 -13.67
CA GLY A 73 0.89 0.56 -13.23
C GLY A 73 2.26 0.69 -12.58
N MET A 74 2.67 1.92 -12.32
CA MET A 74 3.95 2.23 -11.67
C MET A 74 3.72 3.22 -10.54
N ARG A 75 4.37 2.97 -9.40
CA ARG A 75 4.38 3.87 -8.24
C ARG A 75 5.78 4.44 -8.04
N PHE A 76 5.84 5.71 -7.66
CA PHE A 76 7.06 6.35 -7.19
C PHE A 76 6.97 6.61 -5.68
N ASP A 77 8.09 6.50 -4.96
CA ASP A 77 8.18 6.80 -3.52
C ASP A 77 8.25 8.31 -3.21
N LYS A 78 7.78 9.15 -4.13
CA LYS A 78 7.78 10.61 -4.00
C LYS A 78 6.35 11.14 -4.08
N GLY A 79 6.00 11.99 -3.13
CA GLY A 79 4.73 12.70 -3.11
C GLY A 79 4.77 14.03 -3.89
N TYR A 80 3.64 14.71 -3.92
CA TYR A 80 3.51 16.05 -4.49
C TYR A 80 4.31 17.10 -3.69
N LEU A 81 4.77 18.15 -4.37
CA LEU A 81 5.59 19.20 -3.75
C LEU A 81 4.80 20.10 -2.79
N SER A 82 3.50 20.27 -3.04
CA SER A 82 2.65 21.20 -2.30
C SER A 82 1.24 20.64 -2.10
N GLN A 83 0.68 20.87 -0.93
CA GLN A 83 -0.70 20.48 -0.57
C GLN A 83 -1.75 21.17 -1.46
N TYR A 84 -1.41 22.25 -2.16
CA TYR A 84 -2.30 22.89 -3.13
C TYR A 84 -2.62 22.00 -4.36
N PHE A 85 -1.92 20.88 -4.55
CA PHE A 85 -2.23 19.92 -5.62
C PHE A 85 -3.31 18.90 -5.25
N VAL A 86 -3.80 18.91 -4.01
CA VAL A 86 -4.87 18.00 -3.55
C VAL A 86 -6.17 18.32 -4.29
N THR A 87 -6.76 17.31 -4.93
CA THR A 87 -8.05 17.40 -5.62
C THR A 87 -9.17 16.74 -4.83
N ASP A 88 -8.83 15.78 -3.98
CA ASP A 88 -9.72 15.17 -2.99
C ASP A 88 -9.32 15.59 -1.58
N PRO A 89 -10.02 16.59 -0.98
CA PRO A 89 -9.68 17.10 0.35
C PRO A 89 -9.95 16.10 1.49
N GLU A 90 -10.86 15.14 1.30
CA GLU A 90 -11.21 14.17 2.35
C GLU A 90 -10.15 13.09 2.45
N ARG A 91 -9.69 12.58 1.30
CA ARG A 91 -8.63 11.57 1.22
C ARG A 91 -7.22 12.17 1.24
N GLN A 92 -7.08 13.48 1.05
CA GLN A 92 -5.81 14.19 0.86
C GLN A 92 -5.00 13.64 -0.31
N GLU A 93 -5.68 13.37 -1.43
CA GLU A 93 -5.11 12.76 -2.63
C GLU A 93 -5.20 13.72 -3.84
N ALA A 94 -4.31 13.52 -4.81
CA ALA A 94 -4.34 14.20 -6.10
C ALA A 94 -4.66 13.16 -7.18
N VAL A 95 -5.89 13.20 -7.68
CA VAL A 95 -6.44 12.19 -8.61
C VAL A 95 -6.74 12.87 -9.94
N PHE A 96 -6.20 12.32 -11.03
CA PHE A 96 -6.39 12.82 -12.39
C PHE A 96 -6.71 11.68 -13.34
N GLU A 97 -7.67 11.90 -14.24
CA GLU A 97 -8.03 10.99 -15.32
C GLU A 97 -7.41 11.48 -16.64
N ASP A 98 -6.97 10.55 -17.50
CA ASP A 98 -6.38 10.81 -18.83
C ASP A 98 -5.28 11.91 -18.84
N ALA A 99 -4.46 11.95 -17.79
CA ALA A 99 -3.43 12.97 -17.63
C ALA A 99 -2.17 12.72 -18.47
N TYR A 100 -1.57 13.81 -18.95
CA TYR A 100 -0.25 13.76 -19.57
C TYR A 100 0.85 13.63 -18.52
N ILE A 101 1.77 12.70 -18.72
CA ILE A 101 2.94 12.48 -17.85
C ILE A 101 4.20 13.05 -18.53
N LEU A 102 4.91 13.93 -17.84
CA LEU A 102 6.22 14.46 -18.26
C LEU A 102 7.27 14.12 -17.21
N ILE A 103 8.33 13.41 -17.62
CA ILE A 103 9.45 13.01 -16.75
C ILE A 103 10.72 13.67 -17.26
N VAL A 104 11.43 14.38 -16.36
CA VAL A 104 12.68 15.07 -16.65
C VAL A 104 13.70 14.72 -15.57
N ASN A 105 14.94 14.40 -15.98
CA ASN A 105 16.02 14.00 -15.05
C ASN A 105 16.81 15.22 -14.51
N SER A 106 16.68 16.39 -15.13
CA SER A 106 17.32 17.61 -14.65
C SER A 106 16.50 18.30 -13.57
N LYS A 107 17.18 18.98 -12.65
CA LYS A 107 16.53 19.82 -11.65
C LYS A 107 15.86 21.01 -12.36
N ILE A 108 14.54 21.12 -12.21
CA ILE A 108 13.80 22.33 -12.60
C ILE A 108 14.16 23.41 -11.57
N SER A 109 14.83 24.46 -12.03
CA SER A 109 15.25 25.58 -11.20
C SER A 109 14.45 26.81 -11.61
N ASN A 110 13.80 27.43 -10.63
CA ASN A 110 12.85 28.55 -10.74
C ASN A 110 11.44 28.12 -11.24
N ILE A 111 10.47 28.22 -10.34
CA ILE A 111 9.04 28.42 -10.64
C ILE A 111 8.77 29.92 -10.57
#